data_AF-A0A380EPJ5-F1
#
_entry.id   AF-A0A380EPJ5-F1
#
_cell.length_a   1.000
_cell.length_b   1.000
_cell.length_c   1.000
_cell.angle_alpha   90.00
_cell.angle_beta   90.00
_cell.angle_gamma   90.00
#
_symmetry.space_group_name_H-M   'P 1'
#
loop_
_entity.id
_entity.type
_entity.pdbx_description
1 polymer ?
#
loop_
_entity_poly.entity_id
_entity_poly.type
_entity_poly.pdbx_seq_one_letter_code
_entity_poly.pdbx_strand_id
1 'polypeptide(L)'
;MLNEQIIIDPKFKRADAIKVNGDIRKFDKILCTADFPSVAESLMPDFAPIKKYPPHKIADLDYSCSAFLMYIGIDIDVTDQVRLHNVIFSDDFRGNIEEIFEGRLSYDPSIYVYVPAVADKSLAPEGKTGIYVLMPTPELKTGSGIDWSDEALTQK
;
A
#
# COMPACT_ATOMS: atom_id res chain seq x y z
N MET A 1 -6.60 12.77 15.53
CA MET A 1 -6.05 11.91 16.60
C MET A 1 -6.77 10.59 16.52
N LEU A 2 -6.05 9.49 16.31
CA LEU A 2 -6.62 8.14 16.29
C LEU A 2 -7.34 7.89 17.62
N ASN A 3 -8.61 7.52 17.57
CA ASN A 3 -9.43 7.24 18.76
C ASN A 3 -9.36 5.75 19.14
N GLU A 4 -8.24 5.11 18.81
CA GLU A 4 -8.01 3.68 18.86
C GLU A 4 -6.76 3.37 19.68
N GLN A 5 -6.81 2.37 20.55
CA GLN A 5 -5.68 2.01 21.42
C GLN A 5 -5.76 0.56 21.87
N ILE A 6 -4.60 -0.10 21.97
CA ILE A 6 -4.44 -1.37 22.69
C ILE A 6 -4.18 -1.03 24.17
N ILE A 7 -5.06 -1.48 25.05
CA ILE A 7 -4.91 -1.27 26.49
C ILE A 7 -4.06 -2.38 27.08
N ILE A 8 -2.95 -2.00 27.71
CA ILE A 8 -2.04 -2.90 28.41
C ILE A 8 -2.32 -2.86 29.91
N ASP A 9 -2.52 -4.02 30.52
CA ASP A 9 -2.54 -4.15 31.97
C ASP A 9 -1.14 -3.82 32.53
N PRO A 10 -0.98 -2.76 33.36
CA PRO A 10 0.33 -2.32 33.84
C PRO A 10 0.95 -3.30 34.85
N LYS A 11 0.15 -4.12 35.53
CA LYS A 11 0.61 -5.10 36.52
C LYS A 11 1.14 -6.35 35.84
N PHE A 12 0.40 -6.87 34.86
CA PHE A 12 0.75 -8.14 34.18
C PHE A 12 1.49 -7.94 32.86
N LYS A 13 1.62 -6.70 32.37
CA LYS A 13 2.26 -6.35 31.09
C LYS A 13 1.71 -7.15 29.91
N ARG A 14 0.39 -7.30 29.86
CA ARG A 14 -0.34 -8.02 28.82
C ARG A 14 -1.44 -7.13 28.25
N ALA A 15 -1.80 -7.33 26.99
CA ALA A 15 -2.99 -6.69 26.43
C ALA A 15 -4.25 -7.20 27.15
N ASP A 16 -5.14 -6.28 27.55
CA ASP A 16 -6.37 -6.57 28.33
C ASP A 16 -7.65 -6.13 27.59
N ALA A 17 -7.55 -5.06 26.79
CA ALA A 17 -8.69 -4.47 26.10
C ALA A 17 -8.28 -3.70 24.83
N ILE A 18 -9.27 -3.39 24.00
CA ILE A 18 -9.14 -2.45 22.88
C ILE A 18 -10.08 -1.28 23.16
N LYS A 19 -9.61 -0.07 22.91
CA LYS A 19 -10.43 1.15 22.83
C LYS A 19 -10.65 1.47 21.35
N VAL A 20 -11.90 1.67 20.93
CA VAL A 20 -12.25 2.17 19.60
C VAL A 20 -13.35 3.21 19.75
N ASN A 21 -13.12 4.42 19.25
CA ASN A 21 -14.10 5.51 19.32
C ASN A 21 -14.60 5.85 20.74
N GLY A 22 -13.80 5.59 21.76
CA GLY A 22 -14.18 5.76 23.17
C GLY A 22 -14.74 4.50 23.83
N ASP A 23 -15.22 3.53 23.06
CA ASP A 23 -15.73 2.26 23.58
C ASP A 23 -14.58 1.33 23.95
N ILE A 24 -14.61 0.79 25.17
CA ILE A 24 -13.60 -0.14 25.66
C ILE A 24 -14.19 -1.53 25.78
N ARG A 25 -13.54 -2.52 25.15
CA ARG A 25 -13.92 -3.93 25.24
C ARG A 25 -12.75 -4.80 25.67
N LYS A 26 -12.98 -5.66 26.65
CA LYS A 26 -12.00 -6.60 27.19
C LYS A 26 -11.92 -7.88 26.37
N PHE A 27 -10.71 -8.43 26.29
CA PHE A 27 -10.44 -9.68 25.59
C PHE A 27 -9.36 -10.47 26.31
N ASP A 28 -9.46 -11.80 26.30
CA ASP A 28 -8.43 -12.68 26.87
C ASP A 28 -7.14 -12.68 26.03
N LYS A 29 -7.28 -12.45 24.72
CA LYS A 29 -6.22 -12.39 23.72
C LYS A 29 -6.55 -11.35 22.66
N ILE A 30 -5.53 -10.66 22.17
CA ILE A 30 -5.64 -9.68 21.10
C ILE A 30 -4.63 -10.05 20.02
N LEU A 31 -5.13 -10.27 18.80
CA LEU A 31 -4.31 -10.43 17.60
C LEU A 31 -4.38 -9.11 16.82
N CYS A 32 -3.25 -8.44 16.70
CA CYS A 32 -3.16 -7.20 15.93
C CYS A 32 -2.62 -7.50 14.54
N THR A 33 -3.41 -7.24 13.51
CA THR A 33 -3.05 -7.38 12.09
C THR A 33 -2.76 -6.03 11.43
N ALA A 34 -2.73 -4.95 12.20
CA ALA A 34 -2.38 -3.63 11.70
C ALA A 34 -0.87 -3.57 11.40
N ASP A 35 -0.50 -2.64 10.53
CA ASP A 35 0.88 -2.35 10.18
C ASP A 35 1.75 -2.06 11.42
N PHE A 36 2.96 -2.63 11.47
CA PHE A 36 3.80 -2.60 12.66
C PHE A 36 4.24 -1.18 13.06
N PRO A 37 4.81 -0.34 12.17
CA PRO A 37 5.02 1.09 12.41
C PRO A 37 3.81 1.77 13.04
N SER A 38 2.63 1.62 12.42
CA SER A 38 1.39 2.23 12.88
C SER A 38 1.02 1.78 14.30
N VAL A 39 1.20 0.49 14.61
CA VAL A 39 0.98 -0.06 15.96
C VAL A 39 1.96 0.55 16.96
N ALA A 40 3.25 0.53 16.62
CA ALA A 40 4.33 0.98 17.49
C ALA A 40 4.20 2.46 17.87
N GLU A 41 3.77 3.29 16.93
CA GLU A 41 3.68 4.74 17.11
C GLU A 41 2.34 5.21 17.67
N SER A 42 1.22 4.58 17.27
CA SER A 42 -0.11 5.16 17.52
C SER A 42 -1.04 4.29 18.37
N LEU A 43 -0.88 2.96 18.39
CA LEU A 43 -1.81 2.06 19.08
C LEU A 43 -1.32 1.59 20.45
N MET A 44 -0.01 1.63 20.70
CA MET A 44 0.57 1.30 21.99
C MET A 44 0.48 2.48 22.97
N PRO A 45 0.22 2.25 24.27
CA PRO A 45 0.19 3.33 25.25
C PRO A 45 1.60 3.79 25.61
N ASP A 46 1.75 5.09 25.91
CA ASP A 46 3.05 5.73 26.23
C ASP A 46 3.85 5.03 27.34
N PHE A 47 3.18 4.43 28.32
CA PHE A 47 3.84 3.73 29.43
C PHE A 47 4.29 2.31 29.07
N ALA A 48 3.84 1.75 27.95
CA ALA A 48 4.22 0.43 27.46
C ALA A 48 4.59 0.47 25.95
N PRO A 49 5.58 1.28 25.55
CA PRO A 49 5.98 1.39 24.16
C PRO A 49 6.77 0.14 23.71
N ILE A 50 6.88 -0.06 22.40
CA ILE A 50 7.74 -1.10 21.82
C ILE A 50 9.20 -0.65 21.91
N LYS A 51 9.84 -0.88 23.07
CA LYS A 51 11.20 -0.38 23.39
C LYS A 51 12.28 -0.69 22.34
N LYS A 52 12.15 -1.80 21.61
CA LYS A 52 13.12 -2.19 20.56
C LYS A 52 13.05 -1.26 19.33
N TYR A 53 11.89 -0.66 19.10
CA TYR A 53 11.57 0.20 17.97
C TYR A 53 11.03 1.56 18.46
N PRO A 54 11.88 2.42 19.03
CA PRO A 54 11.51 3.81 19.32
C PRO A 54 11.21 4.57 18.01
N PRO A 55 10.53 5.74 18.08
CA PRO A 55 10.07 6.47 16.88
C PRO A 55 11.14 6.71 15.82
N HIS A 56 12.36 7.11 16.20
CA HIS A 56 13.45 7.31 15.23
C HIS A 56 13.81 6.03 14.46
N LYS A 57 13.80 4.86 15.11
CA LYS A 57 14.05 3.59 14.42
C LYS A 57 12.93 3.20 13.47
N ILE A 58 11.68 3.57 13.77
CA ILE A 58 10.54 3.35 12.87
C ILE A 58 10.66 4.27 11.65
N ALA A 59 10.99 5.54 11.86
CA ALA A 59 11.24 6.50 10.79
C ALA A 59 12.39 6.05 9.86
N ASP A 60 13.44 5.46 10.44
CA ASP A 60 14.63 4.99 9.74
C ASP A 60 14.48 3.58 9.12
N LEU A 61 13.31 2.93 9.20
CA LEU A 61 13.12 1.63 8.55
C LEU A 61 13.25 1.73 7.03
N ASP A 62 13.85 0.69 6.43
CA ASP A 62 13.83 0.48 4.98
C ASP A 62 12.48 -0.09 4.59
N TYR A 63 11.63 0.74 3.99
CA TYR A 63 10.32 0.36 3.49
C TYR A 63 10.42 -0.22 2.08
N SER A 64 9.52 -1.14 1.74
CA SER A 64 9.38 -1.59 0.35
C SER A 64 8.87 -0.45 -0.53
N CYS A 65 9.03 -0.58 -1.85
CA CYS A 65 8.38 0.30 -2.80
C CYS A 65 6.85 0.36 -2.57
N SER A 66 6.25 1.47 -2.99
CA SER A 66 4.80 1.66 -3.07
C SER A 66 4.28 1.28 -4.46
N ALA A 67 3.02 1.58 -4.73
CA ALA A 67 2.40 1.38 -6.02
C ALA A 67 1.46 2.54 -6.38
N PHE A 68 1.50 2.94 -7.64
CA PHE A 68 0.44 3.72 -8.28
C PHE A 68 -0.55 2.76 -8.95
N LEU A 69 -1.85 3.00 -8.75
CA LEU A 69 -2.91 2.16 -9.27
C LEU A 69 -3.85 2.98 -10.15
N MET A 70 -4.20 2.41 -11.30
CA MET A 70 -5.17 3.00 -12.21
C MET A 70 -6.20 1.94 -12.61
N TYR A 71 -7.48 2.30 -12.48
CA TYR A 71 -8.62 1.46 -12.84
C TYR A 71 -9.30 2.08 -14.04
N ILE A 72 -9.32 1.36 -15.17
CA ILE A 72 -9.78 1.87 -16.46
C ILE A 72 -10.94 1.00 -16.94
N GLY A 73 -12.04 1.63 -17.34
CA GLY A 73 -13.06 1.00 -18.16
C GLY A 73 -12.89 1.44 -19.61
N ILE A 74 -12.91 0.49 -20.55
CA ILE A 74 -12.90 0.79 -21.98
C ILE A 74 -14.13 0.19 -22.67
N ASP A 75 -14.64 0.88 -23.68
CA ASP A 75 -15.88 0.53 -24.41
C ASP A 75 -15.67 -0.56 -25.49
N ILE A 76 -14.61 -1.36 -25.36
CA ILE A 76 -14.30 -2.47 -26.25
C ILE A 76 -13.92 -3.72 -25.44
N ASP A 77 -14.24 -4.91 -25.96
CA ASP A 77 -13.79 -6.18 -25.41
C ASP A 77 -12.39 -6.51 -25.96
N VAL A 78 -11.39 -6.54 -25.09
CA VAL A 78 -10.00 -6.89 -25.45
C VAL A 78 -9.55 -8.26 -24.95
N THR A 79 -10.45 -9.03 -24.35
CA THR A 79 -10.11 -10.27 -23.63
C THR A 79 -9.50 -11.37 -24.53
N ASP A 80 -9.75 -11.33 -25.84
CA ASP A 80 -9.12 -12.24 -26.80
C ASP A 80 -7.70 -11.82 -27.21
N GLN A 81 -7.28 -10.59 -26.87
CA GLN A 81 -5.96 -10.04 -27.24
C GLN A 81 -4.97 -9.98 -26.09
N VAL A 82 -5.44 -10.18 -24.85
CA VAL A 82 -4.64 -10.05 -23.62
C VAL A 82 -4.78 -11.27 -22.73
N ARG A 83 -3.87 -11.43 -21.77
CA ARG A 83 -3.99 -12.46 -20.74
C ARG A 83 -4.67 -11.88 -19.50
N LEU A 84 -5.10 -12.77 -18.60
CA LEU A 84 -5.59 -12.38 -17.27
C LEU A 84 -4.55 -11.52 -16.52
N HIS A 85 -3.28 -11.93 -16.60
CA HIS A 85 -2.13 -11.27 -15.98
C HIS A 85 -1.10 -10.92 -17.06
N ASN A 86 -0.68 -9.66 -17.13
CA ASN A 86 0.30 -9.18 -18.08
C ASN A 86 1.35 -8.35 -17.33
N VAL A 87 2.63 -8.62 -17.59
CA VAL A 87 3.75 -7.81 -17.09
C VAL A 87 4.43 -7.21 -18.32
N ILE A 88 4.51 -5.89 -18.34
CA ILE A 88 5.20 -5.12 -19.37
C ILE A 88 6.47 -4.59 -18.72
N PHE A 89 7.61 -5.06 -19.20
CA PHE A 89 8.91 -4.66 -18.65
C PHE A 89 9.40 -3.40 -19.34
N SER A 90 10.06 -2.55 -18.56
CA SER A 90 10.91 -1.48 -19.09
C SER A 90 12.02 -2.06 -19.99
N ASP A 91 12.43 -1.29 -20.99
CA ASP A 91 13.62 -1.56 -21.80
C ASP A 91 14.88 -1.61 -20.93
N ASP A 92 14.96 -0.78 -19.87
CA ASP A 92 15.97 -0.85 -18.82
C ASP A 92 15.35 -1.24 -17.48
N PHE A 93 15.00 -2.52 -17.35
CA PHE A 93 14.43 -3.07 -16.12
C PHE A 93 15.27 -2.78 -14.88
N ARG A 94 16.60 -2.83 -14.98
CA ARG A 94 17.47 -2.61 -13.81
C ARG A 94 17.44 -1.15 -13.39
N GLY A 95 17.57 -0.23 -14.35
CA GLY A 95 17.45 1.21 -14.11
C GLY A 95 16.08 1.57 -13.52
N ASN A 96 15.00 1.00 -14.05
CA ASN A 96 13.65 1.21 -13.52
C ASN A 96 13.53 0.82 -12.03
N ILE A 97 14.12 -0.30 -11.62
CA ILE A 97 14.13 -0.71 -10.20
C ILE A 97 14.99 0.23 -9.35
N GLU A 98 16.18 0.60 -9.82
CA GLU A 98 17.08 1.52 -9.11
C GLU A 98 16.42 2.90 -8.89
N GLU A 99 15.74 3.45 -9.90
CA GLU A 99 15.00 4.71 -9.82
C GLU A 99 13.93 4.71 -8.72
N ILE A 100 13.19 3.61 -8.58
CA ILE A 100 12.15 3.46 -7.54
C ILE A 100 12.75 3.60 -6.13
N PHE A 101 13.86 2.93 -5.86
CA PHE A 101 14.51 2.98 -4.56
C PHE A 101 15.33 4.26 -4.34
N GLU A 102 15.58 5.04 -5.40
CA GLU A 102 16.23 6.35 -5.33
C GLU A 102 15.22 7.52 -5.28
N GLY A 103 13.92 7.24 -5.20
CA GLY A 103 12.89 8.28 -5.04
C GLY A 103 12.43 8.95 -6.33
N ARG A 104 12.70 8.33 -7.49
CA ARG A 104 12.34 8.88 -8.81
C ARG A 104 11.24 8.07 -9.48
N LEU A 105 10.45 8.75 -10.32
CA LEU A 105 9.55 8.10 -11.25
C LEU A 105 10.29 7.84 -12.56
N SER A 106 10.18 6.62 -13.07
CA SER A 106 10.76 6.24 -14.35
C SER A 106 9.95 6.82 -15.52
N TYR A 107 10.64 7.25 -16.57
CA TYR A 107 9.99 7.62 -17.84
C TYR A 107 9.55 6.40 -18.66
N ASP A 108 10.08 5.22 -18.35
CA ASP A 108 9.73 3.94 -18.96
C ASP A 108 9.49 2.89 -17.86
N PRO A 109 8.39 3.00 -17.09
CA PRO A 109 8.17 2.12 -15.96
C PRO A 109 7.73 0.72 -16.39
N SER A 110 8.24 -0.31 -15.70
CA SER A 110 7.62 -1.63 -15.77
C SER A 110 6.24 -1.57 -15.11
N ILE A 111 5.22 -2.11 -15.76
CA ILE A 111 3.84 -2.10 -15.26
C ILE A 111 3.23 -3.48 -15.29
N TYR A 112 2.31 -3.70 -14.37
CA TYR A 112 1.46 -4.88 -14.32
C TYR A 112 0.04 -4.50 -14.74
N VAL A 113 -0.52 -5.27 -15.67
CA VAL A 113 -1.86 -5.07 -16.22
C VAL A 113 -2.70 -6.32 -15.96
N TYR A 114 -3.78 -6.16 -15.22
CA TYR A 114 -4.74 -7.20 -14.89
C TYR A 114 -6.06 -6.96 -15.63
N VAL A 115 -6.53 -7.99 -16.32
CA VAL A 115 -7.76 -7.95 -17.12
C VAL A 115 -8.70 -9.08 -16.64
N PRO A 116 -9.48 -8.84 -15.57
CA PRO A 116 -10.27 -9.89 -14.91
C PRO A 116 -11.31 -10.55 -15.82
N ALA A 117 -11.85 -9.80 -16.79
CA ALA A 117 -12.85 -10.28 -17.73
C ALA A 117 -12.39 -11.44 -18.62
N VAL A 118 -11.07 -11.69 -18.71
CA VAL A 118 -10.50 -12.87 -19.37
C VAL A 118 -10.94 -14.17 -18.66
N ALA A 119 -11.04 -14.15 -17.32
CA ALA A 119 -11.45 -15.30 -16.53
C ALA A 119 -12.94 -15.29 -16.17
N ASP A 120 -13.52 -14.11 -15.95
CA ASP A 120 -14.93 -13.94 -15.58
C ASP A 120 -15.54 -12.73 -16.29
N LYS A 121 -16.32 -13.02 -17.34
CA LYS A 121 -17.00 -12.01 -18.16
C LYS A 121 -18.00 -11.15 -17.38
N SER A 122 -18.44 -11.54 -16.18
CA SER A 122 -19.34 -10.73 -15.35
C SER A 122 -18.65 -9.52 -14.71
N LEU A 123 -17.31 -9.47 -14.73
CA LEU A 123 -16.50 -8.39 -14.17
C LEU A 123 -16.38 -7.17 -15.11
N ALA A 124 -17.06 -7.19 -16.27
CA ALA A 124 -17.24 -6.03 -17.13
C ALA A 124 -18.62 -6.08 -17.82
N PRO A 125 -19.21 -4.93 -18.21
CA PRO A 125 -20.38 -4.92 -19.08
C PRO A 125 -20.12 -5.61 -20.43
N GLU A 126 -21.18 -6.08 -21.08
CA GLU A 126 -21.09 -6.70 -22.41
C GLU A 126 -20.39 -5.78 -23.42
N GLY A 127 -19.43 -6.34 -24.17
CA GLY A 127 -18.64 -5.61 -25.16
C GLY A 127 -17.62 -4.62 -24.59
N LYS A 128 -17.41 -4.59 -23.27
CA LYS A 128 -16.48 -3.67 -22.58
C LYS A 128 -15.43 -4.43 -21.79
N THR A 129 -14.38 -3.74 -21.37
CA THR A 129 -13.32 -4.33 -20.53
C THR A 129 -12.97 -3.41 -19.36
N GLY A 130 -12.88 -3.98 -18.16
CA GLY A 130 -12.24 -3.37 -17.00
C GLY A 130 -10.77 -3.78 -16.91
N ILE A 131 -9.89 -2.81 -16.69
CA ILE A 131 -8.43 -2.97 -16.64
C ILE A 131 -7.93 -2.37 -15.34
N TYR A 132 -7.06 -3.11 -14.65
CA TYR A 132 -6.28 -2.62 -13.52
C TYR A 132 -4.82 -2.52 -13.94
N VAL A 133 -4.22 -1.35 -13.74
CA VAL A 133 -2.80 -1.09 -13.97
C VAL A 133 -2.15 -0.80 -12.63
N LEU A 134 -1.07 -1.53 -12.33
CA LEU A 134 -0.17 -1.27 -11.21
C LEU A 134 1.19 -0.85 -11.77
N MET A 135 1.69 0.27 -11.30
CA MET A 135 3.04 0.74 -11.52
C MET A 135 3.77 0.80 -10.17
N PRO A 136 4.89 0.08 -9.97
CA PRO A 136 5.70 0.23 -8.76
C PRO A 136 6.26 1.66 -8.66
N THR A 137 6.26 2.23 -7.46
CA THR A 137 6.67 3.62 -7.21
C THR A 137 7.53 3.71 -5.95
N PRO A 138 8.31 4.79 -5.78
CA PRO A 138 8.94 5.06 -4.50
C PRO A 138 7.90 5.12 -3.37
N GLU A 139 8.29 4.65 -2.19
CA GLU A 139 7.50 4.90 -0.98
C GLU A 139 7.57 6.35 -0.53
N LEU A 140 6.62 6.80 0.29
CA LEU A 140 6.37 8.23 0.53
C LEU A 140 7.55 8.98 1.16
N LYS A 141 8.38 8.34 1.99
CA LYS A 141 9.57 8.98 2.58
C LYS A 141 10.64 9.22 1.50
N THR A 142 10.99 8.17 0.77
CA THR A 142 12.00 8.17 -0.30
C THR A 142 11.57 9.04 -1.49
N GLY A 143 10.31 8.95 -1.88
CA GLY A 143 9.67 9.73 -2.94
C GLY A 143 9.06 11.06 -2.48
N SER A 144 9.49 11.62 -1.35
CA SER A 144 8.89 12.83 -0.74
C SER A 144 8.92 14.09 -1.63
N GLY A 145 9.74 14.09 -2.68
CA GLY A 145 9.77 15.15 -3.70
C GLY A 145 8.77 15.00 -4.83
N ILE A 146 8.00 13.90 -4.88
CA ILE A 146 7.02 13.64 -5.94
C ILE A 146 5.69 14.30 -5.58
N ASP A 147 5.28 15.29 -6.37
CA ASP A 147 3.94 15.88 -6.28
C ASP A 147 2.97 15.11 -7.16
N TRP A 148 2.21 14.18 -6.56
CA TRP A 148 1.19 13.40 -7.25
C TRP A 148 0.01 14.24 -7.79
N SER A 149 -0.08 15.52 -7.42
CA SER A 149 -1.08 16.44 -7.96
C SER A 149 -0.60 17.24 -9.18
N ASP A 150 0.69 17.13 -9.52
CA ASP A 150 1.25 17.77 -10.71
C ASP A 150 0.75 17.08 -11.99
N GLU A 151 -0.08 17.79 -12.75
CA GLU A 151 -0.62 17.31 -14.02
C GLU A 151 0.48 16.98 -15.04
N ALA A 152 1.67 17.60 -14.94
CA ALA A 152 2.80 17.31 -15.81
C ALA A 152 3.28 15.86 -15.70
N LEU A 153 2.98 15.15 -14.60
CA LEU A 153 3.26 13.72 -14.46
C LEU A 153 2.42 12.84 -15.40
N THR A 154 1.30 13.37 -15.89
CA THR A 154 0.35 12.66 -16.77
C THR A 154 0.36 13.17 -18.21
N GLN A 155 1.07 14.27 -18.48
CA GLN A 155 1.08 14.92 -19.78
C GLN A 155 2.33 14.54 -20.57
N LYS A 156 2.11 14.10 -21.80
CA LYS A 156 3.12 14.02 -22.85
C LYS A 156 2.57 14.62 -24.12
#